data_AF-A0A9D4SBA7-F1
#
_entry.id   AF-A0A9D4SBA7-F1
#
_cell.length_a   1.000
_cell.length_b   1.000
_cell.length_c   1.000
_cell.angle_alpha   90.00
_cell.angle_beta   90.00
_cell.angle_gamma   90.00
#
_symmetry.space_group_name_H-M   'P 1'
#
loop_
_entity.id
_entity.type
_entity.pdbx_description
1 polymer ?
#
loop_
_entity_poly.entity_id
_entity_poly.type
_entity_poly.pdbx_seq_one_letter_code
_entity_poly.pdbx_strand_id
1 'polypeptide(L)'
;MPHIMQVAAHVVRSESGFSTSVQPKFPISAEAQKVTGIAVDIQNNVCINGKPVTAVPIKQFISDLGKWLEQFSNVFLVAHNGRRFDFPVLMTAVEKN
;
A
#
# COMPACT_ATOMS: atom_id res chain seq x y z
N MET A 1 8.04 8.98 -9.88
CA MET A 1 8.03 8.41 -8.51
C MET A 1 6.92 7.36 -8.46
N PRO A 2 7.15 6.16 -7.90
CA PRO A 2 6.14 5.11 -7.86
C PRO A 2 4.88 5.55 -7.11
N HIS A 3 3.73 5.00 -7.51
CA HIS A 3 2.46 5.13 -6.79
C HIS A 3 2.19 3.86 -6.00
N ILE A 4 1.69 3.99 -4.77
CA ILE A 4 1.37 2.85 -3.92
C ILE A 4 0.08 2.20 -4.41
N MET A 5 0.13 0.89 -4.64
CA MET A 5 -1.04 0.09 -5.06
C MET A 5 -1.58 -0.81 -3.93
N GLN A 6 -0.71 -1.20 -3.00
CA GLN A 6 -1.07 -2.01 -1.85
C GLN A 6 -0.05 -1.74 -0.73
N VAL A 7 -0.52 -1.81 0.52
CA VAL A 7 0.35 -1.87 1.70
C VAL A 7 -0.10 -3.01 2.58
N ALA A 8 0.87 -3.73 3.12
CA ALA A 8 0.66 -4.67 4.21
C ALA A 8 1.70 -4.39 5.31
N ALA A 9 1.25 -4.37 6.55
CA ALA A 9 2.07 -4.26 7.73
C ALA A 9 1.63 -5.32 8.75
N HIS A 10 2.58 -5.83 9.53
CA HIS A 10 2.33 -6.89 10.49
C HIS A 10 3.07 -6.57 11.80
N VAL A 11 2.41 -6.80 12.93
CA VAL A 11 3.02 -6.61 14.24
C VAL A 11 3.82 -7.86 14.60
N VAL A 12 5.11 -7.71 14.85
CA VAL A 12 5.99 -8.83 15.21
C VAL A 12 5.43 -9.59 16.42
N ARG A 13 5.28 -10.91 16.30
CA ARG A 13 4.74 -11.83 17.34
C ARG A 13 3.27 -11.58 17.72
N SER A 14 2.48 -10.98 16.83
CA SER A 14 1.02 -10.86 16.98
C SER A 14 0.35 -11.41 15.72
N GLU A 15 -0.95 -11.70 15.79
CA GLU A 15 -1.78 -11.93 14.60
C GLU A 15 -2.36 -10.63 14.03
N SER A 16 -2.06 -9.49 14.66
CA SER A 16 -2.51 -8.18 14.21
C SER A 16 -1.72 -7.71 12.98
N GLY A 17 -2.46 -7.27 11.97
CA GLY A 17 -1.91 -6.70 10.75
C GLY A 17 -2.83 -5.63 10.17
N PHE A 18 -2.26 -4.87 9.25
CA PHE A 18 -2.95 -3.91 8.41
C PHE A 18 -2.69 -4.31 6.96
N SER A 19 -3.73 -4.40 6.14
CA SER A 19 -3.58 -4.65 4.71
C SER A 19 -4.66 -3.91 3.96
N THR A 20 -4.27 -3.11 2.97
CA THR A 20 -5.22 -2.38 2.14
C THR A 20 -4.71 -2.20 0.72
N SER A 21 -5.65 -2.13 -0.22
CA SER A 21 -5.38 -1.82 -1.62
C SER A 21 -5.68 -0.35 -1.87
N VAL A 22 -4.91 0.29 -2.75
CA VAL A 22 -4.99 1.72 -3.05
C VAL A 22 -5.38 1.91 -4.50
N GLN A 23 -6.28 2.86 -4.75
CA GLN A 23 -6.71 3.19 -6.09
C GLN A 23 -5.54 3.71 -6.93
N PRO A 24 -5.40 3.27 -8.19
CA PRO A 24 -4.35 3.70 -9.07
C PRO A 24 -4.51 5.18 -9.43
N LYS A 25 -3.41 5.93 -9.40
CA LYS A 25 -3.33 7.25 -10.05
C LYS A 25 -2.83 7.17 -11.50
N PHE A 26 -2.08 6.10 -11.80
CA PHE A 26 -1.45 5.86 -13.09
C PHE A 26 -1.62 4.38 -13.46
N PRO A 27 -1.59 4.04 -14.76
CA PRO A 27 -1.56 2.66 -15.19
C PRO A 27 -0.38 1.89 -14.56
N ILE A 28 -0.62 0.63 -14.18
CA ILE A 28 0.42 -0.26 -13.71
C ILE A 28 1.25 -0.77 -14.90
N SER A 29 2.58 -0.78 -14.77
CA SER A 29 3.46 -1.38 -15.78
C SER A 29 3.26 -2.90 -15.87
N ALA A 30 3.45 -3.49 -17.04
CA ALA A 30 3.31 -4.94 -17.25
C ALA A 30 4.20 -5.77 -16.30
N GLU A 31 5.40 -5.29 -16.00
CA GLU A 31 6.36 -5.93 -15.09
C GLU A 31 5.84 -5.92 -13.65
N ALA A 32 5.36 -4.78 -13.16
CA ALA A 32 4.76 -4.68 -11.83
C ALA A 32 3.50 -5.54 -11.70
N GLN A 33 2.64 -5.58 -12.73
CA GLN A 33 1.49 -6.48 -12.77
C GLN A 33 1.92 -7.95 -12.72
N LYS A 34 2.95 -8.33 -13.49
CA LYS A 34 3.47 -9.70 -13.49
C LYS A 34 4.01 -10.13 -12.12
N VAL A 35 4.70 -9.22 -11.42
CA VAL A 35 5.31 -9.51 -10.11
C VAL A 35 4.28 -9.52 -8.98
N THR A 36 3.32 -8.61 -9.00
CA THR A 36 2.37 -8.41 -7.88
C THR A 36 1.04 -9.12 -8.08
N GLY A 37 0.70 -9.48 -9.32
CA GLY A 37 -0.64 -9.94 -9.69
C GLY A 37 -1.70 -8.85 -9.65
N ILE A 38 -1.33 -7.59 -9.39
CA ILE A 38 -2.24 -6.45 -9.34
C ILE A 38 -2.53 -6.01 -10.78
N ALA A 39 -3.80 -5.87 -11.12
CA ALA A 39 -4.28 -5.32 -12.37
C ALA A 39 -5.37 -4.27 -12.10
N VAL A 40 -5.58 -3.40 -13.08
CA VAL A 40 -6.68 -2.43 -13.08
C VAL A 40 -7.51 -2.72 -14.31
N ASP A 41 -8.81 -2.97 -14.14
CA ASP A 41 -9.70 -3.24 -15.27
C ASP A 41 -10.13 -1.95 -16.00
N ILE A 42 -10.89 -2.11 -17.08
CA ILE A 42 -11.40 -1.00 -17.90
C ILE A 42 -12.38 -0.07 -17.15
N GLN A 43 -12.88 -0.50 -15.99
CA GLN A 43 -13.79 0.25 -15.11
C GLN A 43 -13.04 0.89 -13.93
N ASN A 44 -11.70 0.86 -13.92
CA ASN A 44 -10.83 1.30 -12.82
C ASN A 44 -10.97 0.50 -11.52
N ASN A 45 -11.49 -0.72 -11.56
CA ASN A 45 -11.47 -1.60 -10.41
C ASN A 45 -10.09 -2.24 -10.26
N VAL A 46 -9.59 -2.32 -9.02
CA VAL A 46 -8.36 -3.03 -8.70
C VAL A 46 -8.66 -4.51 -8.55
N CYS A 47 -7.87 -5.34 -9.20
CA CYS A 47 -7.93 -6.80 -9.12
C CYS A 47 -6.58 -7.34 -8.65
N ILE A 48 -6.60 -8.36 -7.79
CA ILE A 48 -5.40 -9.11 -7.38
C ILE A 48 -5.58 -10.55 -7.83
N ASN A 49 -4.69 -11.04 -8.69
CA ASN A 49 -4.75 -12.38 -9.28
C ASN A 49 -6.13 -12.68 -9.91
N GLY A 50 -6.68 -11.70 -10.63
CA GLY A 50 -7.98 -11.78 -11.30
C GLY A 50 -9.21 -11.65 -10.39
N LYS A 51 -9.03 -11.47 -9.08
CA LYS A 51 -10.14 -11.23 -8.14
C LYS A 51 -10.29 -9.75 -7.84
N PRO A 52 -11.49 -9.15 -8.01
CA PRO A 52 -11.74 -7.77 -7.62
C PRO A 52 -11.48 -7.56 -6.13
N VAL A 53 -10.87 -6.43 -5.77
CA VAL A 53 -10.64 -6.03 -4.38
C VAL A 53 -11.13 -4.61 -4.16
N THR A 54 -11.60 -4.34 -2.94
CA THR A 54 -11.90 -2.97 -2.53
C THR A 54 -10.60 -2.20 -2.41
N ALA A 55 -10.50 -1.09 -3.15
CA ALA A 55 -9.36 -0.18 -3.10
C ALA A 55 -9.80 1.20 -2.62
N VAL A 56 -9.04 1.79 -1.70
CA VAL A 56 -9.33 3.10 -1.12
C VAL A 56 -8.50 4.20 -1.80
N PRO A 57 -8.95 5.46 -1.77
CA PRO A 57 -8.12 6.58 -2.18
C PRO A 57 -6.84 6.67 -1.33
N ILE A 58 -5.73 7.16 -1.91
CA ILE A 58 -4.44 7.25 -1.20
C ILE A 58 -4.52 8.07 0.10
N LYS A 59 -5.36 9.11 0.15
CA LYS A 59 -5.63 9.91 1.35
C LYS A 59 -6.24 9.09 2.48
N GLN A 60 -7.23 8.25 2.13
CA GLN A 60 -7.89 7.35 3.08
C GLN A 60 -6.88 6.32 3.60
N PHE A 61 -6.05 5.76 2.72
CA PHE A 61 -4.97 4.85 3.12
C PHE A 61 -4.01 5.49 4.14
N ILE A 62 -3.53 6.71 3.90
CA ILE A 62 -2.61 7.40 4.82
C ILE A 62 -3.26 7.62 6.19
N SER A 63 -4.51 8.08 6.21
CA SER A 63 -5.30 8.24 7.44
C SER A 63 -5.45 6.92 8.19
N ASP A 64 -5.83 5.84 7.50
CA ASP A 64 -6.09 4.55 8.14
C ASP A 64 -4.82 3.88 8.65
N LEU A 65 -3.71 4.02 7.92
CA LEU A 65 -2.40 3.59 8.40
C LEU A 65 -2.00 4.37 9.65
N GLY A 66 -2.16 5.69 9.66
CA GLY A 66 -1.87 6.53 10.83
C GLY A 66 -2.67 6.11 12.06
N LYS A 67 -3.99 5.97 11.91
CA LYS A 67 -4.88 5.49 13.00
C LYS A 67 -4.51 4.10 13.50
N TRP A 68 -4.10 3.19 12.60
CA TRP A 68 -3.64 1.87 13.00
C TRP A 68 -2.32 1.96 13.79
N LEU A 69 -1.37 2.78 13.35
CA LEU A 69 -0.10 2.99 14.05
C LEU A 69 -0.26 3.66 15.42
N GLU A 70 -1.24 4.56 15.58
CA GLU A 70 -1.56 5.22 16.86
C GLU A 70 -2.01 4.25 17.96
N GLN A 71 -2.39 3.01 17.61
CA GLN A 71 -2.76 1.97 18.59
C GLN A 71 -1.56 1.42 19.36
N PHE A 72 -0.33 1.72 18.93
CA PHE A 72 0.89 1.18 19.50
C PHE A 72 1.73 2.28 20.15
N SER A 73 2.43 1.92 21.23
CA SER A 73 3.47 2.78 21.81
C SER A 73 4.81 2.50 21.13
N ASN A 74 5.53 3.54 20.71
CA ASN A 74 6.88 3.46 20.11
C ASN A 74 6.96 2.52 18.89
N VAL A 75 6.51 3.02 17.73
CA VAL A 75 6.49 2.26 16.47
C VAL A 75 7.85 2.27 15.76
N PHE A 76 8.30 1.09 15.31
CA PHE A 76 9.41 0.94 14.36
C PHE A 76 8.93 0.21 13.11
N LEU A 77 9.03 0.88 11.95
CA LEU A 77 8.73 0.26 10.67
C LEU A 77 9.98 -0.46 10.13
N VAL A 78 9.82 -1.72 9.75
CA VAL A 78 10.88 -2.55 9.20
C VAL A 78 10.41 -3.09 7.85
N ALA A 79 11.20 -2.85 6.80
CA ALA A 79 10.95 -3.36 5.47
C ALA A 79 12.27 -3.79 4.81
N HIS A 80 12.24 -4.88 4.05
CA HIS A 80 13.40 -5.34 3.30
C HIS A 80 13.72 -4.32 2.20
N ASN A 81 14.93 -3.75 2.20
CA ASN A 81 15.31 -2.61 1.34
C ASN A 81 14.49 -1.32 1.58
N GLY A 82 13.81 -1.20 2.73
CA GLY A 82 12.87 -0.11 3.01
C GLY A 82 13.48 1.29 2.87
N ARG A 83 14.73 1.48 3.30
CA ARG A 83 15.44 2.76 3.18
C ARG A 83 15.58 3.25 1.73
N ARG A 84 15.65 2.35 0.76
CA ARG A 84 15.86 2.69 -0.66
C ARG A 84 14.57 2.71 -1.47
N PHE A 85 13.49 2.09 -0.97
CA PHE A 85 12.25 1.95 -1.73
C PHE A 85 11.01 2.29 -0.90
N ASP A 86 10.63 1.43 0.05
CA ASP A 86 9.36 1.53 0.77
C ASP A 86 9.21 2.85 1.52
N PHE A 87 10.22 3.25 2.31
CA PHE A 87 10.15 4.46 3.12
C PHE A 87 10.16 5.74 2.26
N PRO A 88 11.04 5.92 1.25
CA PRO A 88 10.94 7.05 0.34
C PRO A 88 9.58 7.17 -0.37
N VAL A 89 9.00 6.04 -0.82
CA VAL A 89 7.70 6.02 -1.49
C VAL A 89 6.57 6.37 -0.51
N LEU A 90 6.60 5.81 0.70
CA LEU A 90 5.62 6.11 1.75
C LEU A 90 5.69 7.58 2.17
N MET A 91 6.88 8.12 2.45
CA MET A 91 7.06 9.52 2.84
C MET A 91 6.58 10.47 1.74
N THR A 92 6.88 10.17 0.48
CA THR A 92 6.35 10.95 -0.66
C THR A 92 4.82 10.97 -0.67
N ALA A 93 4.17 9.83 -0.38
CA ALA A 93 2.72 9.76 -0.34
C ALA A 93 2.15 10.63 0.78
N VAL A 94 2.78 10.62 1.95
CA VAL A 94 2.40 11.45 3.12
C VAL A 94 2.60 12.94 2.85
N GLU A 95 3.74 13.34 2.27
CA GLU A 95 4.06 14.75 2.04
C GLU A 95 3.19 15.43 0.97
N LYS A 96 2.61 14.65 0.04
CA LYS A 96 1.88 15.17 -1.13
C LYS A 96 0.36 15.13 -1.00
N ASN A 97 -0.19 14.72 0.14
CA ASN A 97 -1.62 14.45 0.32
C ASN A 97 -2.18 14.99 1.62
#